data_AF-A0A2V9PEL0-F1
#
_entry.id   AF-A0A2V9PEL0-F1
#
_cell.length_a   1.000
_cell.length_b   1.000
_cell.length_c   1.000
_cell.angle_alpha   90.00
_cell.angle_beta   90.00
_cell.angle_gamma   90.00
#
_symmetry.space_group_name_H-M   'P 1'
#
loop_
_entity.id
_entity.type
_entity.pdbx_description
1 polymer ?
#
loop_
_entity_poly.entity_id
_entity_poly.type
_entity_poly.pdbx_seq_one_letter_code
_entity_poly.pdbx_strand_id
1 'polypeptide(L)' 'DVKFESASRAYKLTKSKIAEDLDEQTVQKLSETALAAYRAVKLRDYGRIDMRLTPEGEVYVIEANP' A
#
# COMPACT_ATOMS: atom_id res chain seq x y z
N ASP A 1 -19.44 -9.53 -4.45
CA ASP A 1 -18.37 -9.28 -5.44
C ASP A 1 -17.16 -8.71 -4.69
N VAL A 2 -16.33 -9.57 -4.10
CA VAL A 2 -15.22 -9.18 -3.21
C VAL A 2 -13.86 -9.62 -3.76
N LYS A 3 -12.81 -8.86 -3.44
CA LYS A 3 -11.48 -8.98 -4.07
C LYS A 3 -10.74 -10.30 -3.78
N PHE A 4 -11.23 -11.13 -2.87
CA PHE A 4 -10.58 -12.38 -2.44
C PHE A 4 -11.24 -13.63 -3.05
N GLU A 5 -12.43 -13.49 -3.65
CA GLU A 5 -13.11 -14.58 -4.36
C GLU A 5 -12.59 -14.65 -5.80
N SER A 6 -11.94 -15.76 -6.17
CA SER A 6 -11.28 -15.93 -7.46
C SER A 6 -12.21 -15.74 -8.68
N ALA A 7 -13.49 -16.08 -8.54
CA ALA A 7 -14.48 -15.94 -9.59
C ALA A 7 -14.98 -14.48 -9.78
N SER A 8 -14.81 -13.63 -8.76
CA SER A 8 -15.34 -12.27 -8.73
C SER A 8 -14.71 -11.36 -9.80
N ARG A 9 -15.45 -10.34 -10.23
CA ARG A 9 -14.91 -9.33 -11.15
C ARG A 9 -13.79 -8.53 -10.48
N ALA A 10 -13.94 -8.27 -9.18
CA ALA A 10 -12.98 -7.52 -8.38
C ALA A 10 -11.61 -8.23 -8.31
N TYR A 11 -11.58 -9.55 -8.10
CA TYR A 11 -10.36 -10.35 -8.10
C TYR A 11 -9.67 -10.33 -9.47
N LYS A 12 -10.42 -10.53 -10.55
CA LYS A 12 -9.86 -10.57 -11.92
C LYS A 12 -9.22 -9.24 -12.37
N LEU A 13 -9.71 -8.12 -11.84
CA LEU A 13 -9.22 -6.77 -12.18
C LEU A 13 -8.17 -6.24 -11.20
N THR A 14 -8.06 -6.81 -10.00
CA THR A 14 -7.06 -6.40 -9.00
C THR A 14 -5.83 -7.30 -9.13
N LYS A 15 -4.97 -7.02 -10.10
CA LYS A 15 -3.71 -7.74 -10.26
C LYS A 15 -2.66 -7.16 -9.32
N SER A 16 -2.30 -7.90 -8.28
CA SER A 16 -1.15 -7.58 -7.43
C SER A 16 0.15 -7.88 -8.17
N LYS A 17 1.01 -6.88 -8.29
CA LYS A 17 2.38 -7.02 -8.81
C LYS A 17 3.34 -6.23 -7.94
N ILE A 18 4.62 -6.60 -7.98
CA ILE A 18 5.67 -5.75 -7.42
C ILE A 18 5.67 -4.43 -8.20
N ALA A 19 5.76 -3.31 -7.49
CA ALA A 19 5.88 -2.00 -8.12
C ALA A 19 7.31 -1.87 -8.66
N GLU A 20 7.41 -1.62 -9.95
CA GLU A 20 8.65 -1.38 -10.69
C GLU A 20 8.60 0.05 -11.26
N ASP A 21 9.73 0.58 -11.71
CA ASP A 21 9.84 1.90 -12.35
C ASP A 21 9.43 3.10 -11.46
N LEU A 22 9.65 3.00 -10.15
CA LEU A 22 9.53 4.14 -9.23
C LEU A 22 10.89 4.81 -9.06
N ASP A 23 10.90 6.14 -9.08
CA ASP A 23 12.11 6.90 -8.75
C ASP A 23 12.48 6.77 -7.27
N GLU A 24 13.76 7.01 -6.96
CA GLU A 24 14.30 6.84 -5.62
C GLU A 24 13.58 7.71 -4.56
N GLN A 25 13.15 8.92 -4.92
CA GLN A 25 12.46 9.82 -3.99
C GLN A 25 11.08 9.28 -3.63
N THR A 26 10.35 8.77 -4.63
CA THR A 26 9.05 8.12 -4.41
C THR A 26 9.18 6.88 -3.51
N VAL A 27 10.18 6.03 -3.76
CA VAL A 27 10.44 4.84 -2.92
C VAL A 27 10.76 5.23 -1.48
N GLN A 28 11.58 6.28 -1.29
CA GLN A 28 11.89 6.80 0.03
C GLN A 28 10.65 7.34 0.74
N LYS A 29 9.84 8.18 0.06
CA LYS A 29 8.61 8.77 0.61
C LYS A 29 7.60 7.69 1.03
N LEU A 30 7.42 6.64 0.22
CA LEU A 30 6.57 5.49 0.57
C LEU A 30 7.07 4.77 1.83
N SER A 31 8.38 4.51 1.90
CA SER A 31 8.99 3.79 3.03
C SER A 31 8.89 4.58 4.34
N GLU A 32 9.20 5.88 4.31
CA GLU A 32 9.10 6.76 5.47
C GLU A 32 7.64 6.91 5.93
N THR A 33 6.71 7.08 4.99
CA THR A 33 5.27 7.19 5.29
C THR A 33 4.74 5.91 5.93
N ALA A 34 5.12 4.73 5.42
CA ALA A 34 4.73 3.45 6.00
C ALA A 34 5.23 3.30 7.45
N LEU A 35 6.51 3.62 7.71
CA LEU A 35 7.07 3.57 9.06
C LEU A 35 6.41 4.57 10.01
N ALA A 36 6.11 5.79 9.53
CA ALA A 36 5.42 6.80 10.32
C ALA A 36 4.00 6.34 10.70
N ALA A 37 3.23 5.83 9.74
CA ALA A 37 1.89 5.31 9.97
C ALA A 37 1.89 4.14 10.97
N TYR A 38 2.78 3.15 10.76
CA TYR A 38 2.94 2.00 11.63
C TYR A 38 3.17 2.40 13.09
N ARG A 39 4.08 3.37 13.31
CA ARG A 39 4.38 3.90 14.65
C ARG A 39 3.22 4.71 15.23
N ALA A 40 2.56 5.54 14.41
CA ALA A 40 1.45 6.40 14.84
C ALA A 40 0.26 5.59 15.39
N VAL A 41 -0.04 4.45 14.75
CA VAL A 41 -1.11 3.54 15.21
C VAL A 41 -0.64 2.48 16.21
N LYS A 42 0.62 2.55 16.66
CA LYS A 42 1.21 1.68 17.69
C LYS A 42 1.14 0.18 17.35
N LEU A 43 1.32 -0.16 16.08
CA LEU A 43 1.48 -1.55 15.67
C LEU A 43 2.77 -2.15 16.26
N ARG A 44 2.78 -3.47 16.43
CA ARG A 44 3.91 -4.23 16.97
C ARG A 44 4.15 -5.46 16.11
N ASP A 45 5.40 -5.91 16.11
CA ASP A 45 5.92 -7.07 15.38
C ASP A 45 5.84 -6.92 13.85
N TYR A 46 4.66 -7.07 13.27
CA TYR A 46 4.42 -7.02 11.83
C TYR A 46 3.15 -6.22 11.53
N GLY A 47 3.09 -5.66 10.33
CA GLY A 47 1.90 -5.01 9.83
C GLY A 47 2.12 -4.53 8.40
N ARG A 48 1.05 -4.51 7.61
CA ARG A 48 1.03 -3.98 6.25
C ARG A 48 0.39 -2.60 6.26
N ILE A 49 1.07 -1.62 5.67
CA ILE A 49 0.50 -0.29 5.43
C ILE A 49 0.12 -0.23 3.96
N ASP A 50 -1.18 -0.19 3.70
CA ASP A 50 -1.70 -0.02 2.35
C ASP A 50 -1.76 1.48 2.03
N MET A 51 -1.23 1.85 0.86
CA MET A 51 -1.11 3.25 0.43
C MET A 51 -1.59 3.42 -1.00
N ARG A 52 -1.93 4.66 -1.36
CA ARG A 52 -2.15 5.11 -2.74
C ARG A 52 -1.11 6.15 -3.11
N LEU A 53 -0.56 6.01 -4.31
CA LEU A 53 0.37 6.96 -4.94
C LEU A 53 -0.36 7.67 -6.09
N THR A 54 -0.31 9.00 -6.14
CA THR A 54 -0.84 9.77 -7.27
C THR A 54 0.20 9.91 -8.40
N PRO A 55 -0.21 10.28 -9.63
CA PRO A 55 0.73 10.57 -10.71
C PRO A 55 1.73 11.69 -10.40
N GLU A 56 1.38 12.60 -9.49
CA GLU A 56 2.22 13.71 -9.03
C GLU A 56 3.20 13.32 -7.90
N GLY A 57 3.19 12.05 -7.45
CA GLY A 57 4.07 11.57 -6.39
C GLY A 57 3.54 11.77 -4.96
N GLU A 58 2.23 12.03 -4.80
CA GLU A 58 1.62 12.17 -3.48
C GLU A 58 1.18 10.83 -2.90
N VAL A 59 1.48 10.63 -1.61
CA VAL A 59 1.26 9.35 -0.91
C VAL A 59 0.15 9.51 0.13
N TYR A 60 -0.84 8.62 0.08
CA TYR A 60 -1.97 8.58 1.00
C TYR A 60 -2.07 7.21 1.65
N VAL A 61 -2.03 7.16 2.99
CA VAL A 61 -2.28 5.93 3.75
C VAL A 61 -3.78 5.63 3.75
N ILE A 62 -4.17 4.40 3.40
CA ILE A 62 -5.57 3.99 3.32
C ILE A 62 -5.95 2.96 4.40
N GLU A 63 -5.01 2.10 4.79
CA GLU A 63 -5.25 1.04 5.78
C GLU A 63 -3.95 0.70 6.49
N ALA A 64 -4.03 0.46 7.80
CA ALA A 64 -2.97 -0.16 8.58
C ALA A 64 -3.49 -1.53 9.07
N ASN A 65 -2.93 -2.60 8.52
CA ASN A 65 -3.38 -3.97 8.74
C ASN A 65 -2.34 -4.69 9.64
N PRO A 66 -2.68 -5.05 10.90
CA PRO A 66 -1.79 -5.77 11.81
C PRO A 66 -1.40 -7.16 11.29
#